data_AF-A0A3N5VWS4-F1
#
_entry.id   AF-A0A3N5VWS4-F1
#
_cell.length_a   1.000
_cell.length_b   1.000
_cell.length_c   1.000
_cell.angle_alpha   90.00
_cell.angle_beta   90.00
_cell.angle_gamma   90.00
#
_symmetry.space_group_name_H-M   'P 1'
#
loop_
_entity.id
_entity.type
_entity.pdbx_description
1 polymer ?
#
loop_
_entity_poly.entity_id
_entity_poly.type
_entity_poly.pdbx_seq_one_letter_code
_entity_poly.pdbx_strand_id
1 'polypeptide(L)'
;MKKKEAAEKFTRQVRLFLSLDPLRYIEGTVTVPSSKARLSDMINDERTFLSIQNAVVPKEWSHCFSEFVLLNKREIRAIVEIE
;
A
#
# COMPACT_ATOMS: atom_id res chain seq x y z
N MET A 1 24.73 -24.12 9.81
CA MET A 1 24.11 -22.77 9.74
C MET A 1 22.85 -22.87 8.89
N LYS A 2 21.67 -22.58 9.47
CA LYS A 2 20.38 -22.68 8.78
C LYS A 2 20.36 -21.71 7.59
N LYS A 3 20.14 -22.23 6.38
CA LYS A 3 19.76 -21.42 5.21
C LYS A 3 18.50 -20.66 5.60
N LYS A 4 18.59 -19.34 5.76
CA LYS A 4 17.40 -18.49 5.82
C LYS A 4 16.77 -18.59 4.44
N GLU A 5 15.76 -19.42 4.28
CA GLU A 5 14.83 -19.30 3.17
C GLU A 5 14.35 -17.85 3.18
N ALA A 6 14.71 -17.10 2.15
CA ALA A 6 14.15 -15.78 1.95
C ALA A 6 12.64 -16.00 1.79
N ALA A 7 11.87 -15.63 2.81
CA ALA A 7 10.42 -15.65 2.74
C ALA A 7 10.04 -14.90 1.46
N GLU A 8 9.42 -15.62 0.53
CA GLU A 8 9.01 -15.09 -0.76
C GLU A 8 8.09 -13.89 -0.49
N LYS A 9 8.56 -12.69 -0.83
CA LYS A 9 7.79 -11.46 -0.62
C LYS A 9 6.86 -11.31 -1.79
N PHE A 10 5.57 -11.59 -1.57
CA PHE A 10 4.54 -11.35 -2.56
C PHE A 10 4.22 -9.85 -2.57
N THR A 11 4.37 -9.21 -3.72
CA THR A 11 4.06 -7.78 -3.88
C THR A 11 2.90 -7.61 -4.85
N ARG A 12 2.13 -6.54 -4.67
CA ARG A 12 1.03 -6.16 -5.58
C ARG A 12 1.07 -4.67 -5.83
N GLN A 13 0.86 -4.28 -7.09
CA GLN A 13 0.67 -2.90 -7.46
C GLN A 13 -0.78 -2.51 -7.16
N VAL A 14 -0.98 -1.39 -6.48
CA VAL A 14 -2.30 -0.95 -6.00
C VAL A 14 -2.49 0.55 -6.21
N ARG A 15 -3.76 0.93 -6.38
CA ARG A 15 -4.25 2.30 -6.22
C ARG A 15 -5.07 2.40 -4.94
N LEU A 16 -4.71 3.34 -4.07
CA LEU A 16 -5.39 3.63 -2.81
C LEU A 16 -6.12 4.95 -2.93
N PHE A 17 -7.44 4.92 -2.77
CA PHE A 17 -8.28 6.11 -2.76
C PHE A 17 -8.37 6.66 -1.34
N LEU A 18 -8.13 7.96 -1.19
CA LEU A 18 -8.04 8.64 0.09
C LEU A 18 -9.35 9.35 0.41
N SER A 19 -9.69 9.42 1.71
CA SER A 19 -10.85 10.14 2.24
C SER A 19 -10.62 11.66 2.30
N LEU A 20 -10.22 12.25 1.18
CA LEU A 20 -10.05 13.70 1.02
C LEU A 20 -11.11 14.27 0.08
N ASP A 21 -11.34 15.58 0.19
CA ASP A 21 -12.18 16.34 -0.75
C ASP A 21 -11.31 17.40 -1.46
N PRO A 22 -11.11 17.32 -2.79
CA PRO A 22 -11.61 16.27 -3.69
C PRO A 22 -10.95 14.91 -3.43
N LEU A 23 -11.63 13.84 -3.87
CA LEU A 23 -11.09 12.47 -3.79
C LEU A 23 -9.73 12.41 -4.49
N ARG A 24 -8.72 11.93 -3.77
CA ARG A 24 -7.35 11.75 -4.28
C ARG A 24 -6.93 10.30 -4.16
N TYR A 25 -5.89 9.92 -4.89
CA TYR A 25 -5.35 8.57 -4.80
C TYR A 25 -3.82 8.58 -4.73
N ILE A 26 -3.26 7.50 -4.21
CA ILE A 26 -1.83 7.16 -4.25
C ILE A 26 -1.71 5.81 -4.95
N GLU A 27 -0.75 5.68 -5.85
CA GLU A 27 -0.38 4.38 -6.42
C GLU A 27 0.92 3.90 -5.80
N GLY A 28 1.12 2.58 -5.78
CA GLY A 28 2.39 2.02 -5.34
C GLY A 28 2.28 0.53 -5.12
N THR A 29 3.31 -0.03 -4.50
CA THR A 29 3.44 -1.45 -4.25
C THR A 29 3.20 -1.76 -2.77
N VAL A 30 2.35 -2.75 -2.48
CA VAL A 30 2.17 -3.29 -1.13
C VAL A 30 2.72 -4.71 -1.05
N THR A 31 3.29 -5.06 0.10
CA THR A 31 3.71 -6.46 0.37
C THR A 31 2.57 -7.22 1.03
N VAL A 32 2.18 -8.33 0.43
CA VAL A 32 1.13 -9.22 0.91
C VAL A 32 1.74 -10.50 1.50
N PRO A 33 1.13 -11.12 2.51
CA PRO A 33 1.72 -12.26 3.21
C PRO A 33 1.70 -13.56 2.39
N SER A 34 0.85 -13.66 1.38
CA SER A 34 0.81 -14.79 0.45
C SER A 34 0.18 -14.38 -0.88
N SER A 35 0.46 -15.12 -1.95
CA SER A 35 -0.18 -14.89 -3.27
C SER A 35 -1.71 -14.92 -3.24
N LYS A 36 -2.32 -15.63 -2.28
CA LYS A 36 -3.78 -15.76 -2.11
C LYS A 36 -4.40 -14.72 -1.17
N ALA A 37 -3.59 -13.89 -0.50
CA ALA A 37 -4.08 -12.88 0.42
C ALA A 37 -4.95 -11.85 -0.33
N ARG A 38 -6.04 -11.39 0.29
CA ARG A 38 -6.89 -10.34 -0.30
C ARG A 38 -6.43 -8.98 0.22
N LEU A 39 -6.54 -7.96 -0.63
CA LEU A 39 -6.26 -6.57 -0.22
C LEU A 39 -7.20 -6.11 0.90
N SER A 40 -8.44 -6.60 0.92
CA SER A 40 -9.39 -6.36 2.01
C SER A 40 -8.86 -6.83 3.37
N ASP A 41 -8.17 -7.97 3.41
CA ASP A 41 -7.64 -8.52 4.66
C ASP A 41 -6.55 -7.60 5.21
N MET A 42 -5.76 -7.00 4.32
CA MET A 42 -4.72 -6.03 4.69
C MET A 42 -5.31 -4.72 5.22
N ILE A 43 -6.44 -4.26 4.67
CA ILE A 43 -7.10 -3.06 5.18
C ILE A 43 -7.76 -3.32 6.54
N ASN A 44 -8.27 -4.53 6.76
CA ASN A 44 -9.02 -4.86 7.97
C ASN A 44 -8.19 -5.52 9.08
N ASP A 45 -6.90 -5.81 8.85
CA ASP A 45 -6.04 -6.33 9.92
C ASP A 45 -5.75 -5.29 11.02
N GLU A 46 -5.24 -5.76 12.16
CA GLU A 46 -5.02 -4.98 13.38
C GLU A 46 -4.02 -3.81 13.24
N ARG A 47 -3.21 -3.79 12.18
CA ARG A 47 -2.21 -2.73 11.97
C ARG A 47 -2.91 -1.41 11.65
N THR A 48 -2.44 -0.32 12.24
CA THR A 48 -2.98 1.02 11.99
C THR A 48 -2.53 1.60 10.65
N PHE A 49 -1.33 1.25 10.21
CA PHE A 49 -0.72 1.80 9.00
C PHE A 49 -0.52 0.73 7.93
N LEU A 50 -0.61 1.16 6.68
CA LEU A 50 -0.25 0.40 5.50
C LEU A 50 1.02 1.00 4.88
N SER A 51 2.03 0.16 4.69
CA SER A 51 3.27 0.54 4.01
C SER A 51 3.11 0.42 2.49
N ILE A 52 3.36 1.50 1.78
CA ILE A 52 3.31 1.61 0.32
C ILE A 52 4.73 1.94 -0.15
N GLN A 53 5.27 1.14 -1.05
CA GLN A 53 6.58 1.33 -1.68
C GLN A 53 6.42 1.83 -3.11
N ASN A 54 7.47 2.42 -3.69
CA ASN A 54 7.45 3.00 -5.04
C ASN A 54 6.22 3.89 -5.26
N ALA A 55 5.88 4.68 -4.24
CA ALA A 55 4.64 5.42 -4.20
C ALA A 55 4.66 6.54 -5.24
N VAL A 56 3.63 6.57 -6.09
CA VAL A 56 3.36 7.65 -7.02
C VAL A 56 2.19 8.45 -6.46
N VAL A 57 2.46 9.72 -6.15
CA VAL A 57 1.49 10.65 -5.59
C VAL A 57 1.09 11.71 -6.63
N PRO A 58 -0.06 12.38 -6.46
CA PRO A 58 -0.39 13.56 -7.25
C PRO A 58 0.74 14.59 -7.25
N LYS A 59 0.95 15.29 -8.36
CA LYS A 59 2.09 16.20 -8.56
C LYS A 59 2.15 17.29 -7.48
N GLU A 60 1.01 17.74 -6.96
CA GLU A 60 0.98 18.75 -5.90
C GLU A 60 1.61 18.24 -4.59
N TRP A 61 1.78 16.93 -4.43
CA TRP A 61 2.33 16.29 -3.23
C TRP A 61 3.75 15.79 -3.40
N SER A 62 4.29 15.80 -4.63
CA SER A 62 5.60 15.21 -4.93
C SER A 62 6.75 15.82 -4.14
N HIS A 63 6.58 17.05 -3.62
CA HIS A 63 7.57 17.73 -2.78
C HIS A 63 7.53 17.31 -1.29
N CYS A 64 6.46 16.64 -0.86
CA CYS A 64 6.25 16.24 0.54
C CYS A 64 6.38 14.73 0.77
N PHE A 65 6.34 13.91 -0.27
CA PHE A 65 6.29 12.46 -0.14
C PHE A 65 7.54 11.81 -0.72
N SER A 66 8.07 10.85 0.04
CA SER A 66 9.09 9.91 -0.43
C SER A 66 8.45 8.83 -1.29
N GLU A 67 9.26 8.08 -2.05
CA GLU A 67 8.84 6.84 -2.71
C GLU A 67 8.30 5.79 -1.72
N PHE A 68 8.47 6.00 -0.42
CA PHE A 68 7.85 5.22 0.64
C PHE A 68 6.81 6.04 1.41
N VAL A 69 5.61 5.48 1.59
CA VAL A 69 4.51 6.09 2.33
C VAL A 69 3.98 5.14 3.39
N LEU A 70 3.86 5.61 4.63
CA LEU A 70 3.08 4.97 5.67
C LEU A 70 1.73 5.66 5.76
N LEU A 71 0.70 5.02 5.24
CA LEU A 71 -0.65 5.58 5.18
C LEU A 71 -1.51 5.05 6.31
N ASN A 72 -2.22 5.91 7.03
CA ASN A 72 -3.16 5.46 8.04
C ASN A 72 -4.36 4.81 7.35
N LYS A 73 -4.73 3.59 7.75
CA LYS A 73 -5.84 2.86 7.11
C LYS A 73 -7.18 3.58 7.22
N ARG A 74 -7.35 4.44 8.24
CA ARG A 74 -8.55 5.29 8.38
C ARG A 74 -8.71 6.31 7.24
N GLU A 75 -7.62 6.66 6.57
CA GLU A 75 -7.62 7.58 5.45
C GLU A 75 -7.93 6.87 4.12
N ILE A 76 -7.89 5.53 4.08
CA ILE A 76 -8.14 4.74 2.89
C ILE A 76 -9.63 4.48 2.75
N ARG A 77 -10.24 4.99 1.68
CA ARG A 77 -11.63 4.70 1.28
C ARG A 77 -11.76 3.41 0.50
N ALA A 78 -10.79 3.14 -0.37
CA ALA A 78 -10.78 1.94 -1.19
C ALA A 78 -9.33 1.60 -1.59
N ILE A 79 -9.08 0.31 -1.80
CA ILE A 79 -7.84 -0.21 -2.36
C ILE A 79 -8.19 -1.09 -3.55
N VAL A 80 -7.51 -0.89 -4.68
CA VAL A 80 -7.74 -1.63 -5.92
C VAL A 80 -6.40 -2.10 -6.44
N GLU A 81 -6.32 -3.38 -6.84
CA GLU A 81 -5.17 -3.92 -7.55
C GLU A 81 -5.13 -3.36 -8.98
N ILE A 82 -3.95 -2.96 -9.44
CA ILE A 82 -3.74 -2.40 -10.78
C ILE A 82 -2.63 -3.17 -11.51
N GLU A 83 -2.65 -3.16 -12.83
CA GLU A 83 -1.64 -3.80 -13.70
C GLU A 83 -0.36 -2.96 -13.83
#